data_AF-A0A543F6Q7-F1
#
_entry.id   AF-A0A543F6Q7-F1
#
_cell.length_a   1.000
_cell.length_b   1.000
_cell.length_c   1.000
_cell.angle_alpha   90.00
_cell.angle_beta   90.00
_cell.angle_gamma   90.00
#
_symmetry.space_group_name_H-M   'P 1'
#
loop_
_entity.id
_entity.type
_entity.pdbx_description
1 polymer ?
#
loop_
_entity_poly.entity_id
_entity_poly.type
_entity_poly.pdbx_seq_one_letter_code
_entity_poly.pdbx_strand_id
1 'polypeptide(L)'
;MHRTRGKVLGVAVAIAATGLLSACGDNDSTATSTPTLKPTTTTSSPAAAAPTSPAETGHEGHETAPAPAPEQAPPPAETVAPERPEPVPTNVVPPADTSNLTEKDRKFLDALKAQGITPSSPDIALSIGSYVCQGVASGASEQDLTTFVNAMAGSDPSFDPAKMPVEQAGQIYIQTAKQNYCQ
;
A
#
# COMPACT_ATOMS: atom_id res chain seq x y z
N MET A 1 33.74 30.84 -46.10
CA MET A 1 34.64 30.55 -44.95
C MET A 1 34.24 29.20 -44.35
N HIS A 2 35.15 28.61 -43.58
CA HIS A 2 35.39 27.18 -43.40
C HIS A 2 34.28 26.30 -42.77
N ARG A 3 34.36 25.01 -43.17
CA ARG A 3 33.83 23.76 -42.57
C ARG A 3 33.87 23.77 -41.03
N THR A 4 32.95 23.10 -40.33
CA THR A 4 33.22 21.73 -39.84
C THR A 4 31.96 20.88 -39.71
N ARG A 5 32.05 19.67 -40.29
CA ARG A 5 31.22 18.50 -39.97
C ARG A 5 31.73 17.90 -38.65
N GLY A 6 30.82 17.57 -37.73
CA GLY A 6 31.12 16.83 -36.51
C GLY A 6 30.07 15.74 -36.30
N LYS A 7 30.55 14.49 -36.28
CA LYS A 7 29.81 13.24 -36.39
C LYS A 7 30.04 12.51 -35.07
N VAL A 8 29.01 12.16 -34.32
CA VAL A 8 29.12 11.27 -33.15
C VAL A 8 28.11 10.14 -33.28
N LEU A 9 28.59 9.07 -33.91
CA LEU A 9 28.13 7.70 -33.74
C LEU A 9 28.78 7.16 -32.46
N GLY A 10 28.04 6.40 -31.65
CA GLY A 10 28.65 5.62 -30.57
C GLY A 10 27.69 5.15 -29.48
N VAL A 11 26.73 4.31 -29.83
CA VAL A 11 26.05 3.43 -28.86
C VAL A 11 26.94 2.21 -28.66
N ALA A 12 27.38 1.98 -27.42
CA ALA A 12 27.88 0.70 -26.97
C ALA A 12 27.35 0.45 -25.55
N VAL A 13 26.23 -0.26 -25.49
CA VAL A 13 25.65 -0.82 -24.26
C VAL A 13 26.42 -2.09 -23.94
N ALA A 14 27.08 -2.13 -22.80
CA ALA A 14 27.56 -3.36 -22.18
C ALA A 14 26.87 -3.51 -20.82
N ILE A 15 25.80 -4.32 -20.79
CA ILE A 15 25.14 -4.77 -19.57
C ILE A 15 25.79 -6.09 -19.20
N ALA A 16 26.59 -6.10 -18.13
CA ALA A 16 26.97 -7.31 -17.43
C ALA A 16 26.25 -7.29 -16.07
N ALA A 17 25.11 -7.98 -16.02
CA ALA A 17 24.38 -8.25 -14.79
C ALA A 17 24.95 -9.50 -14.13
N THR A 18 25.43 -9.37 -12.89
CA THR A 18 25.38 -10.44 -11.86
C THR A 18 25.81 -9.84 -10.52
N GLY A 19 24.89 -9.84 -9.55
CA GLY A 19 25.16 -9.42 -8.18
C GLY A 19 23.93 -9.65 -7.33
N LEU A 20 23.74 -10.90 -6.91
CA LEU A 20 22.68 -11.38 -6.03
C LEU A 20 22.61 -10.50 -4.78
N LEU A 21 21.50 -9.77 -4.58
CA LEU A 21 21.14 -9.32 -3.24
C LEU A 21 20.82 -10.57 -2.44
N SER A 22 21.81 -11.00 -1.66
CA SER A 22 21.61 -11.83 -0.49
C SER A 22 20.42 -11.29 0.29
N ALA A 23 19.40 -12.13 0.41
CA ALA A 23 18.31 -11.95 1.35
C ALA A 23 18.89 -11.71 2.75
N CYS A 24 18.91 -10.46 3.20
CA CYS A 24 18.77 -10.15 4.61
C CYS A 24 17.27 -10.19 4.89
N GLY A 25 16.81 -11.40 5.19
CA GLY A 25 15.46 -11.70 5.61
C GLY A 25 15.54 -12.97 6.44
N ASP A 26 16.20 -12.88 7.59
CA ASP A 26 16.05 -13.88 8.65
C ASP A 26 14.57 -13.94 9.01
N ASN A 27 13.92 -14.96 8.45
CA ASN A 27 12.56 -15.33 8.70
C ASN A 27 12.48 -16.04 10.06
N ASP A 28 12.65 -15.29 11.15
CA ASP A 28 12.20 -15.70 12.48
C ASP A 28 10.82 -15.08 12.73
N SER A 29 9.81 -15.72 12.16
CA SER A 29 8.42 -15.56 12.58
C SER A 29 7.70 -16.85 12.27
N THR A 30 7.54 -17.65 13.31
CA THR A 30 6.64 -18.80 13.36
C THR A 30 5.19 -18.32 13.31
N ALA A 31 4.79 -17.71 12.19
CA ALA A 31 3.40 -17.60 11.81
C ALA A 31 2.97 -18.93 11.17
N THR A 32 2.79 -19.95 12.01
CA THR A 32 2.04 -21.15 11.65
C THR A 32 0.59 -20.73 11.41
N SER A 33 0.25 -20.41 10.16
CA SER A 33 -1.12 -20.41 9.65
C SER A 33 -1.08 -20.50 8.14
N THR A 34 -1.07 -21.74 7.67
CA THR A 34 -1.21 -22.12 6.27
C THR A 34 -2.52 -21.56 5.70
N PRO A 35 -2.51 -20.72 4.65
CA PRO A 35 -3.72 -20.48 3.89
C PRO A 35 -4.02 -21.73 3.06
N THR A 36 -5.00 -22.53 3.49
CA THR A 36 -5.60 -23.56 2.63
C THR A 36 -6.29 -22.86 1.46
N LEU A 37 -5.60 -22.79 0.33
CA LEU A 37 -6.18 -22.41 -0.95
C LEU A 37 -7.18 -23.50 -1.35
N LYS A 38 -8.48 -23.21 -1.27
CA LYS A 38 -9.54 -23.99 -1.92
C LYS A 38 -9.32 -23.91 -3.44
N PRO A 39 -9.12 -25.03 -4.17
CA PRO A 39 -9.30 -25.01 -5.61
C PRO A 39 -10.81 -25.01 -5.88
N THR A 40 -11.27 -24.00 -6.61
CA THR A 40 -12.60 -24.01 -7.24
C THR A 40 -12.40 -24.21 -8.74
N THR A 41 -13.33 -24.95 -9.37
CA THR A 41 -13.50 -25.28 -10.80
C THR A 41 -12.82 -26.57 -11.29
N THR A 42 -13.38 -27.48 -12.12
CA THR A 42 -14.72 -27.75 -12.70
C THR A 42 -14.64 -29.12 -13.43
N THR A 43 -15.74 -29.92 -13.43
CA THR A 43 -16.14 -30.99 -14.41
C THR A 43 -15.56 -32.43 -14.38
N SER A 44 -16.50 -33.37 -14.08
CA SER A 44 -16.77 -34.75 -14.58
C SER A 44 -15.78 -35.92 -14.50
N SER A 45 -16.12 -36.97 -13.74
CA SER A 45 -16.49 -38.34 -14.22
C SER A 45 -16.82 -39.29 -13.02
N PRO A 46 -17.74 -40.28 -13.13
CA PRO A 46 -18.21 -41.11 -12.00
C PRO A 46 -17.57 -42.51 -11.92
N ALA A 47 -17.89 -43.23 -10.82
CA ALA A 47 -17.87 -44.69 -10.55
C ALA A 47 -17.00 -45.08 -9.33
N ALA A 48 -17.64 -45.40 -8.19
CA ALA A 48 -17.93 -46.75 -7.66
C ALA A 48 -16.77 -47.30 -6.80
N ALA A 49 -16.92 -47.91 -5.62
CA ALA A 49 -18.04 -48.64 -5.02
C ALA A 49 -17.92 -48.67 -3.46
N ALA A 50 -19.06 -48.83 -2.78
CA ALA A 50 -19.20 -49.38 -1.41
C ALA A 50 -19.15 -50.94 -1.48
N PRO A 51 -19.36 -51.76 -0.41
CA PRO A 51 -19.76 -51.50 0.99
C PRO A 51 -18.85 -52.27 2.01
N THR A 52 -19.00 -52.20 3.35
CA THR A 52 -19.93 -52.99 4.18
C THR A 52 -19.85 -52.59 5.66
N SER A 53 -21.01 -52.47 6.32
CA SER A 53 -21.21 -52.50 7.79
C SER A 53 -21.34 -53.97 8.27
N PRO A 54 -21.23 -54.34 9.57
CA PRO A 54 -22.21 -54.06 10.65
C PRO A 54 -21.57 -53.54 11.98
N ALA A 55 -22.23 -52.81 12.88
CA ALA A 55 -23.12 -53.23 14.01
C ALA A 55 -22.47 -54.28 14.93
N GLU A 56 -22.54 -54.33 16.27
CA GLU A 56 -23.24 -53.67 17.38
C GLU A 56 -22.66 -54.32 18.68
N THR A 57 -22.86 -53.72 19.88
CA THR A 57 -22.72 -54.34 21.25
C THR A 57 -21.31 -54.78 21.69
N GLY A 58 -20.82 -54.66 22.94
CA GLY A 58 -21.32 -54.23 24.25
C GLY A 58 -20.47 -54.94 25.33
N HIS A 59 -20.03 -54.21 26.38
CA HIS A 59 -19.66 -54.65 27.74
C HIS A 59 -18.52 -55.69 27.91
N GLU A 60 -17.63 -55.73 28.90
CA GLU A 60 -17.31 -55.01 30.15
C GLU A 60 -15.96 -55.60 30.63
N GLY A 61 -15.14 -54.83 31.35
CA GLY A 61 -13.88 -55.31 31.92
C GLY A 61 -13.31 -54.29 32.90
N HIS A 62 -13.85 -54.35 34.12
CA HIS A 62 -13.65 -53.47 35.26
C HIS A 62 -12.21 -53.57 35.83
N GLU A 63 -11.50 -52.45 35.97
CA GLU A 63 -10.52 -52.30 37.05
C GLU A 63 -10.61 -50.89 37.63
N THR A 64 -10.98 -50.86 38.91
CA THR A 64 -11.31 -49.68 39.71
C THR A 64 -10.04 -48.94 40.15
N ALA A 65 -9.89 -47.69 39.72
CA ALA A 65 -8.97 -46.73 40.31
C ALA A 65 -9.78 -45.56 40.92
N PRO A 66 -9.36 -45.02 42.08
CA PRO A 66 -10.19 -44.14 42.89
C PRO A 66 -10.49 -42.81 42.19
N ALA A 67 -11.70 -42.30 42.40
CA ALA A 67 -12.16 -41.02 41.85
C ALA A 67 -11.27 -39.84 42.29
N PRO A 68 -10.73 -39.04 41.36
CA PRO A 68 -10.31 -37.69 41.67
C PRO A 68 -11.54 -36.75 41.64
N ALA A 69 -11.56 -35.82 42.59
CA ALA A 69 -12.55 -34.78 42.74
C ALA A 69 -12.75 -33.95 41.45
N PRO A 70 -13.91 -33.30 41.24
CA PRO A 70 -14.12 -32.43 40.09
C PRO A 70 -13.11 -31.29 40.13
N GLU A 71 -12.11 -31.35 39.27
CA GLU A 71 -11.20 -30.25 39.00
C GLU A 71 -12.05 -29.12 38.41
N GLN A 72 -12.17 -28.01 39.14
CA GLN A 72 -12.86 -26.82 38.67
C GLN A 72 -12.14 -26.35 37.41
N ALA A 73 -12.87 -26.30 36.29
CA ALA A 73 -12.41 -25.65 35.08
C ALA A 73 -11.91 -24.23 35.43
N PRO A 74 -10.72 -23.81 34.98
CA PRO A 74 -10.32 -22.42 35.12
C PRO A 74 -11.39 -21.54 34.45
N PRO A 75 -11.71 -20.36 35.03
CA PRO A 75 -12.67 -19.45 34.41
C PRO A 75 -12.22 -19.13 32.98
N PRO A 76 -13.16 -18.94 32.04
CA PRO A 76 -12.80 -18.57 30.68
C PRO A 76 -11.92 -17.33 30.73
N ALA A 77 -10.73 -17.43 30.12
CA ALA A 77 -9.88 -16.27 29.93
C ALA A 77 -10.70 -15.22 29.19
N GLU A 78 -10.99 -14.11 29.85
CA GLU A 78 -11.56 -12.93 29.21
C GLU A 78 -10.62 -12.57 28.06
N THR A 79 -11.09 -12.81 26.84
CA THR A 79 -10.41 -12.33 25.64
C THR A 79 -10.56 -10.83 25.66
N VAL A 80 -9.57 -10.14 26.21
CA VAL A 80 -9.47 -8.68 26.14
C VAL A 80 -9.40 -8.35 24.65
N ALA A 81 -10.47 -7.78 24.11
CA ALA A 81 -10.48 -7.27 22.76
C ALA A 81 -9.31 -6.28 22.62
N PRO A 82 -8.53 -6.33 21.52
CA PRO A 82 -7.43 -5.39 21.34
C PRO A 82 -8.00 -3.96 21.44
N GLU A 83 -7.43 -3.15 22.34
CA GLU A 83 -7.81 -1.75 22.49
C GLU A 83 -7.52 -1.03 21.17
N ARG A 84 -8.58 -0.78 20.40
CA ARG A 84 -8.51 0.11 19.24
C ARG A 84 -8.63 1.54 19.78
N PRO A 85 -7.71 2.45 19.42
CA PRO A 85 -7.87 3.86 19.72
C PRO A 85 -9.27 4.33 19.31
N GLU A 86 -9.96 5.05 20.19
CA GLU A 86 -11.25 5.63 19.88
C GLU A 86 -11.15 6.45 18.58
N PRO A 87 -12.19 6.41 17.72
CA PRO A 87 -12.21 7.22 16.52
C PRO A 87 -12.02 8.68 16.92
N VAL A 88 -10.98 9.31 16.38
CA VAL A 88 -10.72 10.74 16.58
C VAL A 88 -12.01 11.47 16.22
N PRO A 89 -12.57 12.31 17.12
CA PRO A 89 -13.74 13.10 16.78
C PRO A 89 -13.47 13.81 15.46
N THR A 90 -14.44 13.80 14.55
CA THR A 90 -14.41 14.58 13.30
C THR A 90 -14.55 16.05 13.66
N ASN A 91 -13.60 16.57 14.43
CA ASN A 91 -13.53 17.98 14.74
C ASN A 91 -13.32 18.67 13.40
N VAL A 92 -14.19 19.62 13.09
CA VAL A 92 -14.13 20.42 11.87
C VAL A 92 -12.71 20.94 11.77
N VAL A 93 -11.93 20.41 10.82
CA VAL A 93 -10.58 20.91 10.55
C VAL A 93 -10.77 22.39 10.22
N PRO A 94 -10.17 23.31 10.98
CA PRO A 94 -10.26 24.73 10.68
C PRO A 94 -9.88 24.94 9.21
N PRO A 95 -10.56 25.83 8.48
CA PRO A 95 -10.16 26.13 7.12
C PRO A 95 -8.68 26.52 7.13
N ALA A 96 -7.90 25.95 6.21
CA ALA A 96 -6.48 26.20 6.16
C ALA A 96 -6.19 27.70 6.01
N ASP A 97 -5.28 28.22 6.83
CA ASP A 97 -4.88 29.63 6.81
C ASP A 97 -4.12 29.96 5.52
N THR A 98 -4.81 30.60 4.58
CA THR A 98 -4.26 30.99 3.27
C THR A 98 -3.61 32.38 3.27
N SER A 99 -3.62 33.08 4.41
CA SER A 99 -3.19 34.48 4.56
C SER A 99 -1.72 34.74 4.20
N ASN A 100 -0.88 33.70 4.21
CA ASN A 100 0.56 33.80 3.93
C ASN A 100 0.97 33.23 2.56
N LEU A 101 0.01 32.90 1.69
CA LEU A 101 0.32 32.36 0.37
C LEU A 101 0.94 33.41 -0.54
N THR A 102 2.11 33.08 -1.10
CA THR A 102 2.73 33.89 -2.13
C THR A 102 1.91 33.85 -3.43
N GLU A 103 2.19 34.76 -4.37
CA GLU A 103 1.55 34.72 -5.69
C GLU A 103 1.89 33.44 -6.47
N LYS A 104 3.11 32.92 -6.28
CA LYS A 104 3.56 31.65 -6.85
C LYS A 104 2.76 30.47 -6.29
N ASP A 105 2.51 30.44 -4.99
CA ASP A 105 1.70 29.42 -4.33
C ASP A 105 0.28 29.41 -4.87
N ARG A 106 -0.35 30.60 -4.95
CA ARG A 106 -1.70 30.76 -5.49
C ARG A 106 -1.80 30.28 -6.94
N LYS A 107 -0.86 30.69 -7.79
CA LYS A 107 -0.81 30.25 -9.20
C LYS A 107 -0.74 28.73 -9.33
N PHE A 108 0.07 28.08 -8.51
CA PHE A 108 0.20 26.64 -8.51
C PHE A 108 -1.10 25.94 -8.06
N LEU A 109 -1.71 26.43 -6.98
CA LEU A 109 -2.99 25.90 -6.47
C LEU A 109 -4.13 26.09 -7.48
N ASP A 110 -4.21 27.25 -8.14
CA ASP A 110 -5.21 27.52 -9.17
C ASP A 110 -5.03 26.61 -10.39
N ALA A 111 -3.78 26.36 -10.80
CA ALA A 111 -3.47 25.45 -11.90
C ALA A 111 -3.82 23.99 -11.57
N LEU A 112 -3.62 23.55 -10.32
CA LEU A 112 -4.09 22.23 -9.87
C LEU A 112 -5.61 22.13 -9.89
N LYS A 113 -6.29 23.17 -9.38
CA LYS A 113 -7.75 23.22 -9.35
C LYS A 113 -8.36 23.19 -10.75
N ALA A 114 -7.75 23.89 -11.71
CA ALA A 114 -8.16 23.85 -13.11
C ALA A 114 -8.08 22.45 -13.74
N GLN A 115 -7.23 21.57 -13.19
CA GLN A 115 -7.11 20.16 -13.59
C GLN A 115 -7.92 19.19 -12.71
N GLY A 116 -8.76 19.71 -11.82
CA GLY A 116 -9.65 18.91 -10.98
C GLY A 116 -9.03 18.40 -9.68
N ILE A 117 -7.81 18.83 -9.34
CA ILE A 117 -7.16 18.49 -8.06
C ILE A 117 -7.53 19.55 -7.02
N THR A 118 -8.23 19.12 -5.97
CA THR A 118 -8.58 19.97 -4.82
C THR A 118 -8.08 19.30 -3.54
N PRO A 119 -6.88 19.64 -3.07
CA PRO A 119 -6.30 19.06 -1.85
C PRO A 119 -7.08 19.47 -0.61
N SER A 120 -6.99 18.68 0.48
CA SER A 120 -7.66 19.02 1.76
C SER A 120 -7.18 20.34 2.35
N SER A 121 -5.91 20.67 2.13
CA SER A 121 -5.32 21.93 2.51
C SER A 121 -4.29 22.39 1.47
N PRO A 122 -4.06 23.71 1.31
CA PRO A 122 -3.01 24.26 0.47
C PRO A 122 -1.63 23.68 0.76
N ASP A 123 -1.30 23.47 2.04
CA ASP A 123 0.01 22.97 2.48
C ASP A 123 0.36 21.61 1.91
N ILE A 124 -0.63 20.73 1.70
CA ILE A 124 -0.41 19.42 1.06
C ILE A 124 0.10 19.61 -0.35
N ALA A 125 -0.59 20.43 -1.14
CA ALA A 125 -0.17 20.74 -2.51
C ALA A 125 1.20 21.41 -2.53
N LEU A 126 1.44 22.42 -1.67
CA LEU A 126 2.71 23.15 -1.64
C LEU A 126 3.88 22.25 -1.22
N SER A 127 3.65 21.30 -0.31
CA SER A 127 4.65 20.30 0.08
C SER A 127 5.00 19.39 -1.09
N ILE A 128 3.99 18.90 -1.82
CA ILE A 128 4.17 18.11 -3.04
C ILE A 128 4.93 18.91 -4.10
N GLY A 129 4.52 20.15 -4.37
CA GLY A 129 5.18 21.03 -5.32
C GLY A 129 6.64 21.28 -4.96
N SER A 130 6.92 21.54 -3.68
CA SER A 130 8.28 21.77 -3.17
C SER A 130 9.15 20.53 -3.31
N TYR A 131 8.60 19.34 -3.01
CA TYR A 131 9.27 18.06 -3.23
C TYR A 131 9.63 17.85 -4.71
N VAL A 132 8.69 18.11 -5.63
CA VAL A 132 8.94 17.98 -7.07
C VAL A 132 10.06 18.92 -7.50
N CYS A 133 10.06 20.18 -7.06
CA CYS A 133 11.09 21.13 -7.44
C CYS A 133 12.47 20.76 -6.90
N GLN A 134 12.55 20.28 -5.66
CA GLN A 134 13.80 19.77 -5.08
C GLN A 134 14.31 18.54 -5.83
N GLY A 135 13.43 17.60 -6.17
CA GLY A 135 13.80 16.41 -6.92
C GLY A 135 14.25 16.74 -8.34
N VAL A 136 13.57 17.66 -9.03
CA VAL A 136 13.98 18.14 -10.36
C VAL A 136 15.35 18.83 -10.30
N ALA A 137 15.57 19.71 -9.32
CA ALA A 137 16.86 20.38 -9.13
C ALA A 137 18.00 19.41 -8.81
N SER A 138 17.68 18.28 -8.17
CA SER A 138 18.63 17.21 -7.81
C SER A 138 18.79 16.15 -8.90
N GLY A 139 18.11 16.28 -10.04
CA GLY A 139 18.17 15.32 -11.14
C GLY A 139 17.50 13.97 -10.83
N ALA A 140 16.52 13.94 -9.92
CA ALA A 140 15.75 12.74 -9.61
C ALA A 140 15.04 12.20 -10.87
N SER A 141 14.92 10.88 -10.96
CA SER A 141 14.20 10.27 -12.09
C SER A 141 12.72 10.59 -12.02
N GLU A 142 12.05 10.59 -13.16
CA GLU A 142 10.59 10.82 -13.21
C GLU A 142 9.82 9.71 -12.48
N GLN A 143 10.36 8.49 -12.45
CA GLN A 143 9.77 7.38 -11.73
C GLN A 143 9.87 7.54 -10.20
N ASP A 144 10.99 8.07 -9.70
CA ASP A 144 11.12 8.38 -8.27
C ASP A 144 10.11 9.46 -7.88
N LEU A 145 10.07 10.57 -8.64
CA LEU A 145 9.10 11.65 -8.40
C LEU A 145 7.66 11.11 -8.42
N THR A 146 7.31 10.31 -9.41
CA THR A 146 5.97 9.71 -9.55
C THR A 146 5.62 8.85 -8.34
N THR A 147 6.54 8.00 -7.89
CA THR A 147 6.31 7.09 -6.76
C THR A 147 5.95 7.87 -5.49
N PHE A 148 6.76 8.86 -5.13
CA PHE A 148 6.53 9.66 -3.92
C PHE A 148 5.32 10.58 -4.06
N VAL A 149 5.14 11.21 -5.22
CA VAL A 149 4.00 12.12 -5.43
C VAL A 149 2.67 11.37 -5.44
N ASN A 150 2.61 10.17 -6.03
CA ASN A 150 1.42 9.31 -5.95
C ASN A 150 1.10 8.96 -4.50
N ALA A 151 2.11 8.58 -3.70
CA ALA A 151 1.91 8.28 -2.29
C ALA A 151 1.38 9.48 -1.51
N MET A 152 1.93 10.68 -1.74
CA MET A 152 1.45 11.92 -1.12
C MET A 152 0.02 12.28 -1.56
N ALA A 153 -0.26 12.20 -2.86
CA ALA A 153 -1.58 12.51 -3.41
C ALA A 153 -2.66 11.54 -2.91
N GLY A 154 -2.34 10.24 -2.84
CA GLY A 154 -3.27 9.21 -2.35
C GLY A 154 -3.48 9.25 -0.83
N SER A 155 -2.58 9.90 -0.08
CA SER A 155 -2.70 10.10 1.36
C SER A 155 -3.46 11.37 1.72
N ASP A 156 -3.80 12.22 0.75
CA ASP A 156 -4.63 13.40 0.97
C ASP A 156 -6.05 12.97 1.39
N PRO A 157 -6.59 13.43 2.53
CA PRO A 157 -7.93 13.08 2.98
C PRO A 157 -9.06 13.43 1.99
N SER A 158 -8.83 14.36 1.06
CA SER A 158 -9.78 14.78 0.03
C SER A 158 -9.64 14.00 -1.27
N PHE A 159 -8.63 13.11 -1.36
CA PHE A 159 -8.43 12.29 -2.54
C PHE A 159 -9.56 11.27 -2.68
N ASP A 160 -10.12 11.20 -3.89
CA ASP A 160 -11.23 10.32 -4.23
C ASP A 160 -10.84 9.46 -5.45
N PRO A 161 -10.47 8.19 -5.26
CA PRO A 161 -10.04 7.32 -6.35
C PRO A 161 -11.15 7.04 -7.37
N ALA A 162 -12.43 7.28 -7.01
CA ALA A 162 -13.54 7.13 -7.94
C ALA A 162 -13.63 8.32 -8.93
N LYS A 163 -13.09 9.49 -8.57
CA LYS A 163 -13.03 10.67 -9.46
C LYS A 163 -11.80 10.67 -10.35
N MET A 164 -10.66 10.25 -9.80
CA MET A 164 -9.39 10.23 -10.52
C MET A 164 -8.46 9.18 -9.90
N PRO A 165 -7.83 8.29 -10.69
CA PRO A 165 -6.84 7.37 -10.17
C PRO A 165 -5.60 8.14 -9.65
N VAL A 166 -4.94 7.61 -8.63
CA VAL A 166 -3.86 8.32 -7.93
C VAL A 166 -2.67 8.57 -8.84
N GLU A 167 -2.44 7.67 -9.79
CA GLU A 167 -1.40 7.81 -10.81
C GLU A 167 -1.65 9.03 -11.68
N GLN A 168 -2.90 9.28 -12.08
CA GLN A 168 -3.25 10.46 -12.85
C GLN A 168 -3.11 11.73 -12.00
N ALA A 169 -3.55 11.70 -10.75
CA ALA A 169 -3.43 12.83 -9.84
C ALA A 169 -1.95 13.20 -9.60
N GLY A 170 -1.09 12.21 -9.37
CA GLY A 170 0.32 12.46 -9.16
C GLY A 170 1.04 12.99 -10.40
N GLN A 171 0.67 12.52 -11.60
CA GLN A 171 1.15 13.11 -12.85
C GLN A 171 0.73 14.58 -12.99
N ILE A 172 -0.52 14.94 -12.66
CA ILE A 172 -0.99 16.32 -12.68
C ILE A 172 -0.18 17.17 -11.69
N TYR A 173 0.06 16.69 -10.48
CA TYR A 173 0.91 17.38 -9.51
C TYR A 173 2.31 17.65 -10.05
N ILE A 174 2.98 16.63 -10.61
CA ILE A 174 4.35 16.75 -11.14
C ILE A 174 4.40 17.74 -12.30
N GLN A 175 3.51 17.60 -13.28
CA GLN A 175 3.49 18.46 -14.47
C GLN A 175 3.17 19.91 -14.10
N THR A 176 2.17 20.10 -13.24
CA THR A 176 1.76 21.44 -12.80
C THR A 176 2.87 22.13 -12.00
N ALA A 177 3.57 21.39 -11.13
CA ALA A 177 4.68 21.90 -10.34
C ALA A 177 5.84 22.31 -11.26
N LYS A 178 6.26 21.42 -12.18
CA LYS A 178 7.32 21.72 -13.17
C LYS A 178 7.02 23.00 -13.97
N GLN A 179 5.76 23.21 -14.36
CA GLN A 179 5.36 24.35 -15.19
C GLN A 179 5.17 25.66 -14.42
N ASN A 180 4.58 25.60 -13.22
CA ASN A 180 4.08 26.78 -12.52
C ASN A 180 4.79 27.08 -11.19
N TYR A 181 5.57 26.13 -10.66
CA TYR A 181 6.11 26.19 -9.31
C TYR A 181 7.63 25.96 -9.24
N CYS A 182 8.26 25.28 -10.20
CA CYS A 182 9.71 25.03 -10.16
C CYS A 182 10.55 26.07 -10.90
N GLN A 183 9.90 27.10 -11.44
CA GLN A 183 10.52 28.26 -12.08
C GLN A 183 11.03 29.25 -11.03
#